data_AF-A0AAD9DJ58-F1
#
_entry.id   AF-A0AAD9DJ58-F1
#
_cell.length_a   1.000
_cell.length_b   1.000
_cell.length_c   1.000
_cell.angle_alpha   90.00
_cell.angle_beta   90.00
_cell.angle_gamma   90.00
#
_symmetry.space_group_name_H-M   'P 1'
#
loop_
_entity.id
_entity.type
_entity.pdbx_description
1 polymer ?
#
loop_
_entity_poly.entity_id
_entity_poly.type
_entity_poly.pdbx_seq_one_letter_code
_entity_poly.pdbx_strand_id
1 'polypeptide(L)'
;MIGQSYSDFRNPLACTRLPYTILLAIGGWSGDSPTNDIEAYDSSVDHWVNVTQEEESPQAYHGAAYVAPMDSQRCYISIAVLNGCFYAMGGFDGYVHLNTTEHYEPATNQWAMIAPMHEQRSDASATTL
;
A
#
# COMPACT_ATOMS: atom_id res chain seq x y z
N MET A 1 24.22 29.84 48.22
CA MET A 1 25.07 29.52 47.05
C MET A 1 24.21 28.67 46.12
N ILE A 2 24.02 29.16 44.91
CA ILE A 2 23.11 28.72 43.85
C ILE A 2 23.85 27.75 42.92
N GLY A 3 23.16 26.77 42.33
CA GLY A 3 23.68 26.01 41.20
C GLY A 3 23.06 24.62 41.02
N GLN A 4 21.90 24.55 40.34
CA GLN A 4 21.32 23.32 39.82
C GLN A 4 22.24 22.68 38.78
N SER A 5 22.33 21.34 38.74
CA SER A 5 22.98 20.60 37.65
C SER A 5 21.98 19.64 37.01
N TYR A 6 21.48 20.09 35.85
CA TYR A 6 21.15 19.36 34.63
C TYR A 6 20.57 17.94 34.74
N SER A 7 19.23 17.89 34.66
CA SER A 7 18.49 17.10 33.66
C SER A 7 19.27 16.01 32.91
N ASP A 8 19.17 14.76 33.37
CA ASP A 8 19.28 13.59 32.49
C ASP A 8 18.04 13.55 31.60
N PHE A 9 18.09 14.32 30.52
CA PHE A 9 17.19 14.16 29.38
C PHE A 9 17.37 12.74 28.88
N ARG A 10 16.41 11.87 29.20
CA ARG A 10 16.14 10.63 28.45
C ARG A 10 16.20 11.01 26.98
N ASN A 11 17.25 10.56 26.30
CA ASN A 11 17.48 10.83 24.89
C ASN A 11 16.27 10.31 24.09
N PRO A 12 15.41 11.18 23.52
CA PRO A 12 14.23 10.75 22.78
C PRO A 12 14.60 10.05 21.46
N LEU A 13 15.87 10.10 21.07
CA LEU A 13 16.39 9.47 19.86
C LEU A 13 16.67 7.96 20.03
N ALA A 14 16.45 7.40 21.22
CA ALA A 14 16.44 5.95 21.43
C ALA A 14 15.09 5.29 21.06
N CYS A 15 14.32 5.92 20.17
CA CYS A 15 13.16 5.27 19.56
C CYS A 15 13.68 4.28 18.51
N THR A 16 13.75 3.02 18.90
CA THR A 16 14.06 1.88 18.04
C THR A 16 13.20 1.92 16.78
N ARG A 17 13.83 2.17 15.62
CA ARG A 17 13.21 2.07 14.30
C ARG A 17 12.58 0.69 14.15
N LEU A 18 11.27 0.61 14.36
CA LEU A 18 10.49 -0.59 14.09
C LEU A 18 10.71 -0.98 12.62
N PRO A 19 10.84 -2.28 12.30
CA PRO A 19 11.03 -2.71 10.92
C PRO A 19 9.85 -2.19 10.08
N TYR A 20 10.18 -1.59 8.94
CA TYR A 20 9.33 -0.92 7.95
C TYR A 20 8.16 -1.79 7.44
N THR A 21 7.24 -2.16 8.31
CA THR A 21 6.06 -2.95 7.97
C THR A 21 4.97 -1.98 7.58
N ILE A 22 4.90 -1.68 6.27
CA ILE A 22 3.87 -0.83 5.69
C ILE A 22 2.66 -1.72 5.41
N LEU A 23 1.50 -1.36 5.95
CA LEU A 23 0.23 -1.97 5.58
C LEU A 23 -0.35 -1.15 4.42
N LEU A 24 -0.66 -1.83 3.31
CA LEU A 24 -1.26 -1.23 2.13
C LEU A 24 -2.72 -1.67 2.00
N ALA A 25 -3.61 -0.71 1.77
CA ALA A 25 -4.94 -0.93 1.22
C ALA A 25 -4.88 -0.59 -0.27
N ILE A 26 -5.32 -1.52 -1.13
CA ILE A 26 -5.24 -1.40 -2.59
C ILE A 26 -6.64 -1.60 -3.16
N GLY A 27 -7.11 -0.63 -3.95
CA GLY A 27 -8.43 -0.66 -4.57
C GLY A 27 -9.57 -0.57 -3.55
N GLY A 28 -10.70 -1.19 -3.87
CA GLY A 28 -11.89 -1.18 -3.02
C GLY A 28 -13.05 -0.39 -3.64
N TRP A 29 -14.05 -0.06 -2.83
CA TRP A 29 -15.23 0.70 -3.24
C TRP A 29 -15.25 2.03 -2.51
N SER A 30 -15.28 3.14 -3.25
CA SER A 30 -15.30 4.49 -2.69
C SER A 30 -16.41 5.31 -3.37
N GLY A 31 -17.31 5.88 -2.56
CA GLY A 31 -18.51 6.54 -3.07
C GLY A 31 -19.40 5.57 -3.86
N ASP A 32 -19.54 5.82 -5.16
CA ASP A 32 -20.41 5.05 -6.07
C ASP A 32 -19.63 4.23 -7.11
N SER A 33 -18.31 4.12 -6.99
CA SER A 33 -17.47 3.38 -7.94
C SER A 33 -16.34 2.59 -7.25
N PRO A 34 -15.81 1.54 -7.90
CA PRO A 34 -14.54 0.98 -7.47
C PRO A 34 -13.41 2.00 -7.63
N THR A 35 -12.33 1.80 -6.88
CA THR A 35 -11.14 2.63 -6.95
C THR A 35 -9.91 1.80 -7.31
N ASN A 36 -8.89 2.46 -7.83
CA ASN A 36 -7.51 1.97 -7.98
C ASN A 36 -6.54 2.68 -7.02
N ASP A 37 -7.07 3.45 -6.06
CA ASP A 37 -6.28 4.13 -5.04
C ASP A 37 -5.55 3.12 -4.15
N ILE A 38 -4.39 3.56 -3.67
CA ILE A 38 -3.55 2.82 -2.75
C ILE A 38 -3.29 3.71 -1.55
N GLU A 39 -3.62 3.21 -0.38
CA GLU A 39 -3.39 3.89 0.88
C GLU A 39 -2.39 3.09 1.71
N ALA A 40 -1.43 3.79 2.31
CA ALA A 40 -0.47 3.22 3.24
C ALA A 40 -0.80 3.65 4.66
N TYR A 41 -0.81 2.71 5.59
CA TYR A 41 -0.99 3.01 7.02
C TYR A 41 0.35 3.28 7.69
N ASP A 42 0.48 4.46 8.26
CA ASP A 42 1.61 4.86 9.09
C ASP A 42 1.26 4.66 10.57
N SER A 43 1.83 3.59 11.13
CA SER A 43 1.64 3.20 12.53
C SER A 43 2.25 4.18 13.55
N SER A 44 3.18 5.05 13.14
CA SER A 44 3.85 5.97 14.06
C SER A 44 2.93 7.08 14.55
N VAL A 45 1.94 7.42 13.71
CA VAL A 45 0.99 8.52 13.92
C VAL A 45 -0.47 8.08 13.72
N ASP A 46 -0.70 6.77 13.56
CA ASP A 46 -2.03 6.13 13.45
C ASP A 46 -2.92 6.82 12.41
N HIS A 47 -2.42 6.89 11.17
CA HIS A 47 -3.16 7.49 10.07
C HIS A 47 -2.92 6.78 8.74
N TRP A 48 -3.92 6.87 7.86
CA TRP A 48 -3.82 6.45 6.47
C TRP A 48 -3.34 7.61 5.60
N VAL A 49 -2.42 7.30 4.68
CA VAL A 49 -1.87 8.23 3.70
C VAL A 49 -2.19 7.68 2.32
N ASN A 50 -2.82 8.47 1.47
CA ASN A 50 -2.97 8.13 0.07
C ASN A 50 -1.61 8.27 -0.63
N VAL A 51 -1.11 7.17 -1.22
CA VAL A 51 0.21 7.11 -1.85
C VAL A 51 0.16 7.11 -3.38
N THR A 52 -1.01 7.29 -4.00
CA THR A 52 -1.18 7.40 -5.47
C THR A 52 -1.08 8.82 -6.01
N GLN A 53 -0.75 9.82 -5.18
CA GLN A 53 -0.57 11.21 -5.63
C GLN A 53 0.90 11.58 -5.90
N GLU A 54 1.21 11.96 -7.16
CA GLU A 54 2.57 12.26 -7.64
C GLU A 54 3.16 13.57 -7.10
N GLU A 55 2.33 14.46 -6.53
CA GLU A 55 2.71 15.85 -6.27
C GLU A 55 3.31 16.12 -4.88
N GLU A 56 3.22 15.21 -3.92
CA GLU A 56 3.87 15.42 -2.63
C GLU A 56 5.30 14.90 -2.64
N SER A 57 6.25 15.85 -2.60
CA SER A 57 7.68 15.59 -2.43
C SER A 57 7.92 14.51 -1.36
N PRO A 58 8.85 13.55 -1.57
CA PRO A 58 9.11 12.50 -0.58
C PRO A 58 9.40 13.14 0.77
N GLN A 59 8.44 13.10 1.69
CA GLN A 59 8.67 13.63 3.02
C GLN A 59 9.72 12.71 3.65
N ALA A 60 10.92 13.23 3.88
CA ALA A 60 12.11 12.50 4.30
C ALA A 60 11.96 11.70 5.62
N TYR A 61 10.78 11.77 6.25
CA TYR A 61 10.44 11.13 7.51
C TYR A 61 9.29 10.13 7.44
N HIS A 62 8.56 10.01 6.31
CA HIS A 62 7.36 9.17 6.26
C HIS A 62 7.59 7.77 5.67
N GLY A 63 8.70 7.51 4.96
CA GLY A 63 8.94 6.18 4.36
C GLY A 63 7.89 5.74 3.31
N ALA A 64 6.84 6.54 3.10
CA ALA A 64 5.86 6.38 2.05
C ALA A 64 6.50 6.81 0.73
N ALA A 65 6.97 5.83 -0.04
CA ALA A 65 7.25 6.03 -1.44
C ALA A 65 5.91 6.10 -2.18
N TYR A 66 5.80 7.03 -3.14
CA TYR A 66 4.70 7.06 -4.09
C TYR A 66 4.55 5.70 -4.78
N VAL A 67 3.31 5.20 -4.89
CA VAL A 67 2.97 3.93 -5.54
C VAL A 67 2.10 4.22 -6.74
N ALA A 68 2.52 3.77 -7.92
CA ALA A 68 1.71 3.94 -9.13
C ALA A 68 0.33 3.28 -8.96
N PRO A 69 -0.74 3.87 -9.52
CA PRO A 69 -2.07 3.26 -9.48
C PRO A 69 -2.15 2.03 -10.39
N MET A 70 -3.07 1.10 -10.07
CA MET A 70 -3.41 -0.01 -10.98
C MET A 70 -4.06 0.51 -12.27
N ASP A 71 -3.91 -0.23 -13.37
CA ASP A 71 -4.48 0.12 -14.67
C ASP A 71 -6.01 0.00 -14.67
N SER A 72 -6.54 -1.04 -14.01
CA SER A 72 -7.97 -1.17 -13.77
C SER A 72 -8.35 -0.76 -12.34
N GLN A 73 -9.49 -0.08 -12.20
CA GLN A 73 -10.17 0.08 -10.91
C GLN A 73 -10.82 -1.24 -10.51
N ARG A 74 -10.67 -1.63 -9.24
CA ARG A 74 -11.10 -2.96 -8.79
C ARG A 74 -11.54 -2.91 -7.34
N CYS A 75 -12.73 -3.44 -7.05
CA CYS A 75 -13.13 -3.80 -5.68
C CYS A 75 -13.14 -5.32 -5.50
N TYR A 76 -13.18 -5.78 -4.25
CA TYR A 76 -13.24 -7.20 -3.89
C TYR A 76 -12.08 -8.03 -4.50
N ILE A 77 -10.91 -7.42 -4.61
CA ILE A 77 -9.71 -8.02 -5.20
C ILE A 77 -9.05 -9.03 -4.27
N SER A 78 -8.30 -9.96 -4.86
CA SER A 78 -7.36 -10.80 -4.13
C SER A 78 -5.94 -10.26 -4.30
N ILE A 79 -5.25 -10.03 -3.17
CA ILE A 79 -3.85 -9.60 -3.15
C ILE A 79 -2.95 -10.74 -2.65
N ALA A 80 -1.78 -10.90 -3.27
CA ALA A 80 -0.71 -11.76 -2.79
C ALA A 80 0.67 -11.13 -3.04
N VAL A 81 1.65 -11.45 -2.18
CA VAL A 81 3.05 -11.02 -2.37
C VAL A 81 3.88 -12.23 -2.74
N LEU A 82 4.50 -12.19 -3.92
CA LEU A 82 5.37 -13.26 -4.43
C LEU A 82 6.68 -12.64 -4.92
N ASN A 83 7.82 -13.15 -4.45
CA ASN A 83 9.16 -12.69 -4.83
C ASN A 83 9.37 -11.16 -4.70
N GLY A 84 8.73 -10.54 -3.70
CA GLY A 84 8.83 -9.09 -3.48
C GLY A 84 7.97 -8.23 -4.41
N CYS A 85 7.17 -8.83 -5.29
CA CYS A 85 6.16 -8.14 -6.11
C CYS A 85 4.76 -8.36 -5.54
N PHE A 86 3.88 -7.38 -5.69
CA PHE A 86 2.48 -7.50 -5.29
C PHE A 86 1.66 -7.94 -6.50
N TYR A 87 0.67 -8.81 -6.30
CA TYR A 87 -0.19 -9.32 -7.34
C TYR A 87 -1.64 -9.00 -6.99
N ALA A 88 -2.32 -8.28 -7.87
CA ALA A 88 -3.75 -7.99 -7.79
C ALA A 88 -4.49 -8.84 -8.82
N MET A 89 -5.34 -9.74 -8.33
CA MET A 89 -6.03 -10.74 -9.14
C MET A 89 -7.55 -10.54 -9.05
N GLY A 90 -8.20 -10.52 -10.22
CA GLY A 90 -9.65 -10.47 -10.32
C GLY A 90 -10.26 -9.16 -9.80
N GLY A 91 -11.39 -9.29 -9.10
CA GLY A 91 -12.19 -8.18 -8.59
C GLY A 91 -13.35 -7.79 -9.50
N PHE A 92 -13.94 -6.63 -9.24
CA PHE A 92 -15.04 -6.05 -9.99
C PHE A 92 -14.73 -4.58 -10.32
N ASP A 93 -14.88 -4.19 -11.59
CA ASP A 93 -14.56 -2.84 -12.09
C ASP A 93 -15.76 -1.88 -12.11
N GLY A 94 -16.90 -2.29 -11.54
CA GLY A 94 -18.14 -1.50 -11.55
C GLY A 94 -19.13 -1.97 -12.62
N TYR A 95 -18.65 -2.76 -13.60
CA TYR A 95 -19.44 -3.28 -14.71
C TYR A 95 -19.38 -4.80 -14.81
N VAL A 96 -18.19 -5.38 -14.70
CA VAL A 96 -17.93 -6.81 -14.88
C VAL A 96 -16.97 -7.37 -13.84
N HIS A 97 -17.08 -8.67 -13.60
CA HIS A 97 -16.08 -9.39 -12.82
C HIS A 97 -14.84 -9.60 -13.69
N LEU A 98 -13.67 -9.44 -13.07
CA LEU A 98 -12.40 -9.47 -13.78
C LEU A 98 -11.77 -10.85 -13.64
N ASN A 99 -11.17 -11.33 -14.72
CA ASN A 99 -10.23 -12.44 -14.70
C ASN A 99 -8.78 -11.96 -14.91
N THR A 100 -8.59 -10.67 -15.11
CA THR A 100 -7.28 -10.08 -15.32
C THR A 100 -6.45 -10.11 -14.04
N THR A 101 -5.14 -10.07 -14.22
CA THR A 101 -4.18 -10.03 -13.13
C THR A 101 -3.12 -9.00 -13.44
N GLU A 102 -2.81 -8.17 -12.46
CA GLU A 102 -1.77 -7.15 -12.51
C GLU A 102 -0.74 -7.46 -11.42
N HIS A 103 0.53 -7.17 -11.70
CA HIS A 103 1.57 -7.22 -10.68
C HIS A 103 2.28 -5.88 -10.58
N TYR A 104 2.61 -5.48 -9.36
CA TYR A 104 3.39 -4.29 -9.06
C TYR A 104 4.84 -4.68 -8.83
N GLU A 105 5.73 -4.04 -9.58
CA GLU A 105 7.17 -4.15 -9.40
C GLU A 105 7.69 -2.91 -8.65
N PRO A 106 8.14 -3.05 -7.38
CA PRO A 106 8.63 -1.90 -6.59
C PRO A 106 9.89 -1.26 -7.17
N ALA A 107 10.68 -2.01 -7.95
CA ALA A 107 11.91 -1.51 -8.54
C ALA A 107 11.66 -0.47 -9.65
N THR A 108 10.55 -0.63 -10.37
CA THR A 108 10.16 0.26 -11.48
C THR A 108 8.99 1.17 -11.11
N ASN A 109 8.35 0.91 -9.95
CA ASN A 109 7.14 1.58 -9.49
C ASN A 109 6.03 1.53 -10.55
N GLN A 110 5.77 0.34 -11.09
CA GLN A 110 4.79 0.16 -12.16
C GLN A 110 3.94 -1.08 -11.92
N TRP A 111 2.67 -0.98 -12.31
CA TRP A 111 1.79 -2.13 -12.48
C TRP A 111 1.88 -2.62 -13.92
N ALA A 112 1.95 -3.92 -14.09
CA ALA A 112 1.96 -4.56 -15.39
C ALA A 112 1.00 -5.75 -15.43
N MET A 113 0.24 -5.83 -16.51
CA MET A 113 -0.67 -6.94 -16.80
C MET A 113 0.12 -8.23 -17.01
N ILE A 114 -0.37 -9.32 -16.41
CA ILE A 114 0.13 -10.67 -16.65
C ILE A 114 -0.98 -11.55 -17.22
N ALA A 115 -0.66 -12.84 -17.42
CA ALA A 115 -1.62 -13.81 -17.92
C ALA A 115 -2.90 -13.80 -17.06
N PRO A 116 -4.10 -13.75 -17.68
CA PRO A 116 -5.35 -13.74 -16.95
C PRO A 116 -5.65 -15.12 -16.34
N MET A 117 -6.47 -15.13 -15.30
CA MET A 117 -7.11 -16.33 -14.79
C MET A 117 -8.09 -16.91 -15.82
N HIS A 118 -8.32 -18.22 -15.74
CA HIS A 118 -9.30 -18.89 -16.61
C HIS A 118 -10.73 -18.41 -16.36
N GLU A 119 -11.06 -18.04 -15.13
CA GLU A 119 -12.40 -17.65 -14.71
C GLU A 119 -12.39 -16.26 -14.09
N GLN A 120 -13.48 -15.52 -14.28
CA GLN A 120 -13.72 -14.25 -13.61
C GLN A 120 -14.07 -14.50 -12.14
N ARG A 121 -13.46 -13.76 -11.22
CA ARG A 121 -13.65 -13.96 -9.77
C ARG A 121 -13.54 -12.64 -9.00
N SER A 122 -14.39 -12.47 -8.01
CA SER A 122 -14.29 -11.47 -6.94
C SER A 122 -14.39 -12.16 -5.57
N ASP A 123 -14.07 -11.45 -4.49
CA ASP A 123 -14.25 -11.91 -3.10
C ASP A 123 -13.45 -13.17 -2.74
N ALA A 124 -12.40 -13.46 -3.52
CA ALA A 124 -11.52 -14.59 -3.27
C ALA A 124 -10.36 -14.19 -2.35
N SER A 125 -9.75 -15.18 -1.70
CA SER A 125 -8.50 -15.02 -0.96
C SER A 125 -7.34 -15.60 -1.76
N ALA A 126 -6.18 -14.95 -1.69
CA ALA A 126 -4.95 -15.44 -2.27
C ALA A 126 -3.87 -15.53 -1.18
N THR A 127 -3.00 -16.53 -1.32
CA THR A 127 -1.85 -16.72 -0.45
C THR A 127 -0.71 -17.30 -1.26
N THR A 128 0.52 -16.97 -0.89
CA THR A 128 1.73 -17.59 -1.43
C THR A 128 2.20 -18.69 -0.49
N LEU A 129 2.85 -19.72 -1.06
CA LEU A 129 3.37 -20.89 -0.34
C LEU A 129 4.89 -20.83 -0.22
#